data_AF-A0A9D7GYS2-F1
#
_entry.id   AF-A0A9D7GYS2-F1
#
_cell.length_a   1.000
_cell.length_b   1.000
_cell.length_c   1.000
_cell.angle_alpha   90.00
_cell.angle_beta   90.00
_cell.angle_gamma   90.00
#
_symmetry.space_group_name_H-M   'P 1'
#
loop_
_entity.id
_entity.type
_entity.pdbx_description
1 polymer ?
#
loop_
_entity_poly.entity_id
_entity_poly.type
_entity_poly.pdbx_seq_one_letter_code
_entity_poly.pdbx_strand_id
1 'polypeptide(L)'
;MTGPLARARMRDMDPFAPIQGISLERYADLSADVSDHANDPEAQARVVEGLGVSRADWEAAKNGWTARMQDYALMGRVAQAFMPLYQASLARKKGSVQVSFDDFVAMAGVMKALGYERTFATYGIDQGAWTQISGHWQQVMMQNPMQYGAAYSGGIEQEAMRIQQGGAPRPVSIQRVAGGGGAAPAQAPQTAAQAQQRMENQMMGAAVQQNVNAHIAAAQAQAQAAYGQAAQNMGFLGRGALGVMGMGAIASGIGPGMAVLVQWSDGNRYPGSVVQVGGGQVLVAFGNGQQQWVPEHAVSKT
;
A
#
# COMPACT_ATOMS: atom_id res chain seq x y z
N MET A 1 14.27 27.86 37.37
CA MET A 1 15.08 26.63 37.26
C MET A 1 14.17 25.50 36.78
N THR A 2 13.99 25.39 35.47
CA THR A 2 13.11 24.39 34.83
C THR A 2 14.05 23.39 34.16
N GLY A 3 14.19 22.21 34.77
CA GLY A 3 15.35 21.34 34.60
C GLY A 3 15.50 20.69 33.21
N PRO A 4 16.75 20.41 32.78
CA PRO A 4 17.08 19.64 31.56
C PRO A 4 16.58 18.18 31.56
N LEU A 5 16.06 17.69 32.68
CA LEU A 5 15.70 16.29 32.89
C LEU A 5 14.38 15.88 32.19
N ALA A 6 13.51 16.81 31.84
CA ALA A 6 12.28 16.50 31.08
C ALA A 6 12.55 16.15 29.61
N ARG A 7 13.66 16.65 29.03
CA ARG A 7 14.04 16.37 27.64
C ARG A 7 14.75 15.02 27.44
N ALA A 8 15.27 14.41 28.51
CA ALA A 8 15.95 13.12 28.44
C ALA A 8 14.99 11.92 28.42
N ARG A 9 13.80 12.02 29.05
CA ARG A 9 12.82 10.93 29.12
C ARG A 9 12.04 10.65 27.82
N MET A 10 12.09 11.55 26.83
CA MET A 10 11.38 11.35 25.56
C MET A 10 12.20 10.61 24.49
N ARG A 11 13.51 10.33 24.73
CA ARG A 11 14.40 9.74 23.70
C ARG A 11 14.59 8.23 23.76
N ASP A 12 14.14 7.56 24.83
CA ASP A 12 14.23 6.09 24.98
C ASP A 12 12.85 5.42 25.04
N MET A 13 11.84 5.96 24.34
CA MET A 13 10.60 5.22 24.16
C MET A 13 10.83 4.13 23.11
N ASP A 14 10.75 2.86 23.52
CA ASP A 14 10.77 1.73 22.60
C ASP A 14 9.70 1.95 21.51
N PRO A 15 10.08 2.05 20.22
CA PRO A 15 9.15 2.30 19.13
C PRO A 15 8.08 1.21 18.99
N PHE A 16 8.29 0.04 19.58
CA PHE A 16 7.37 -1.09 19.56
C PHE A 16 6.60 -1.28 20.87
N ALA A 17 6.76 -0.39 21.86
CA ALA A 17 6.02 -0.46 23.11
C ALA A 17 4.50 -0.43 22.87
N PRO A 18 3.69 -1.33 23.46
CA PRO A 18 2.24 -1.35 23.29
C PRO A 18 1.57 -0.02 23.59
N ILE A 19 0.52 0.32 22.85
CA ILE A 19 -0.26 1.54 23.04
C ILE A 19 -1.62 1.14 23.61
N GLN A 20 -1.92 1.59 24.83
CA GLN A 20 -3.08 1.10 25.60
C GLN A 20 -3.14 -0.43 25.72
N GLY A 21 -1.99 -1.07 25.91
CA GLY A 21 -1.88 -2.53 25.97
C GLY A 21 -2.02 -3.24 24.62
N ILE A 22 -2.22 -2.50 23.51
CA ILE A 22 -2.30 -3.06 22.16
C ILE A 22 -0.91 -3.10 21.54
N SER A 23 -0.33 -4.30 21.40
CA SER A 23 0.93 -4.52 20.69
C SER A 23 0.79 -4.26 19.19
N LEU A 24 1.91 -4.18 18.46
CA LEU A 24 1.87 -3.96 17.01
C LEU A 24 1.19 -5.12 16.27
N GLU A 25 1.42 -6.35 16.72
CA GLU A 25 0.80 -7.58 16.20
C GLU A 25 -0.72 -7.56 16.43
N ARG A 26 -1.15 -7.23 17.66
CA ARG A 26 -2.57 -7.13 17.97
C ARG A 26 -3.22 -5.99 17.18
N TYR A 27 -2.53 -4.87 17.01
CA TYR A 27 -3.01 -3.77 16.18
C TYR A 27 -3.15 -4.18 14.70
N ALA A 28 -2.20 -4.96 14.16
CA ALA A 28 -2.30 -5.52 12.80
C ALA A 28 -3.47 -6.50 12.65
N ASP A 29 -3.70 -7.36 13.64
CA ASP A 29 -4.88 -8.21 13.67
C ASP A 29 -6.17 -7.38 13.66
N LEU A 30 -6.35 -6.45 14.61
CA LEU A 30 -7.55 -5.61 14.68
C LEU A 30 -7.75 -4.79 13.40
N SER A 31 -6.67 -4.24 12.84
CA SER A 31 -6.71 -3.52 11.56
C SER A 31 -7.23 -4.40 10.41
N ALA A 32 -6.91 -5.70 10.43
CA ALA A 32 -7.42 -6.65 9.44
C ALA A 32 -8.90 -6.97 9.67
N ASP A 33 -9.36 -7.06 10.93
CA ASP A 33 -10.80 -7.24 11.26
C ASP A 33 -11.64 -6.08 10.74
N VAL A 34 -11.14 -4.85 10.90
CA VAL A 34 -11.89 -3.65 10.54
C VAL A 34 -11.70 -3.21 9.08
N SER A 35 -10.96 -3.99 8.28
CA SER A 35 -10.56 -3.60 6.93
C SER A 35 -11.73 -3.39 5.96
N ASP A 36 -12.86 -4.08 6.17
CA ASP A 36 -14.09 -3.91 5.37
C ASP A 36 -14.90 -2.67 5.79
N HIS A 37 -14.52 -2.03 6.90
CA HIS A 37 -15.16 -0.85 7.48
C HIS A 37 -14.23 0.36 7.48
N ALA A 38 -13.29 0.44 6.54
CA ALA A 38 -12.24 1.47 6.51
C ALA A 38 -12.77 2.92 6.62
N ASN A 39 -13.99 3.17 6.14
CA ASN A 39 -14.61 4.51 6.12
C ASN A 39 -15.72 4.71 7.17
N ASP A 40 -15.95 3.73 8.05
CA ASP A 40 -17.01 3.78 9.07
C ASP A 40 -16.40 3.57 10.46
N PRO A 41 -15.95 4.66 11.13
CA PRO A 41 -15.32 4.59 12.45
C PRO A 41 -16.19 3.91 13.51
N GLU A 42 -17.52 4.06 13.41
CA GLU A 42 -18.47 3.46 14.33
C GLU A 42 -18.58 1.94 14.12
N ALA A 43 -18.56 1.48 12.87
CA ALA A 43 -18.44 0.04 12.58
C ALA A 43 -17.09 -0.52 13.02
N GLN A 44 -15.98 0.20 12.81
CA GLN A 44 -14.66 -0.24 13.31
C GLN A 44 -14.69 -0.41 14.84
N ALA A 45 -15.21 0.58 15.57
CA ALA A 45 -15.33 0.54 17.02
C ALA A 45 -16.15 -0.66 17.50
N ARG A 46 -17.31 -0.93 16.87
CA ARG A 46 -18.13 -2.09 17.22
C ARG A 46 -17.41 -3.43 17.01
N VAL A 47 -16.65 -3.55 15.92
CA VAL A 47 -15.88 -4.76 15.63
C VAL A 47 -14.79 -4.98 16.69
N VAL A 48 -14.00 -3.96 17.02
CA VAL A 48 -12.92 -4.10 18.02
C VAL A 48 -13.45 -4.25 19.45
N GLU A 49 -14.59 -3.64 19.78
CA GLU A 49 -15.31 -3.85 21.05
C GLU A 49 -15.75 -5.31 21.20
N GLY A 50 -16.26 -5.91 20.13
CA GLY A 50 -16.55 -7.35 20.08
C GLY A 50 -15.32 -8.24 20.28
N LEU A 51 -14.11 -7.69 20.10
CA LEU A 51 -12.82 -8.36 20.29
C LEU A 51 -12.14 -7.96 21.61
N GLY A 52 -12.86 -7.29 22.51
CA GLY A 52 -12.40 -6.93 23.85
C GLY A 52 -11.54 -5.67 23.93
N VAL A 53 -11.57 -4.81 22.92
CA VAL A 53 -10.85 -3.52 22.91
C VAL A 53 -11.85 -2.39 22.98
N SER A 54 -11.73 -1.51 23.97
CA SER A 54 -12.63 -0.35 24.07
C SER A 54 -12.43 0.62 22.90
N ARG A 55 -13.47 1.37 22.52
CA ARG A 55 -13.35 2.44 21.52
C ARG A 55 -12.21 3.42 21.83
N ALA A 56 -12.10 3.84 23.09
CA ALA A 56 -11.08 4.79 23.51
C ALA A 56 -9.66 4.22 23.33
N ASP A 57 -9.45 2.95 23.67
CA ASP A 57 -8.16 2.28 23.49
C ASP A 57 -7.83 2.07 22.01
N TRP A 58 -8.84 1.72 21.20
CA TRP A 58 -8.68 1.58 19.76
C TRP A 58 -8.28 2.90 19.09
N GLU A 59 -8.96 4.00 19.40
CA GLU A 59 -8.62 5.31 18.85
C GLU A 59 -7.23 5.77 19.28
N ALA A 60 -6.89 5.59 20.56
CA ALA A 60 -5.57 5.91 21.07
C ALA A 60 -4.47 5.06 20.40
N ALA A 61 -4.70 3.77 20.21
CA ALA A 61 -3.76 2.89 19.51
C ALA A 61 -3.62 3.25 18.04
N LYS A 62 -4.71 3.51 17.32
CA LYS A 62 -4.69 3.95 15.92
C LYS A 62 -3.89 5.24 15.76
N ASN A 63 -4.16 6.24 16.58
CA ASN A 63 -3.46 7.52 16.56
C ASN A 63 -1.98 7.35 16.90
N GLY A 64 -1.68 6.59 17.95
CA GLY A 64 -0.31 6.37 18.40
C GLY A 64 0.54 5.57 17.42
N TRP A 65 0.01 4.48 16.85
CA TRP A 65 0.72 3.68 15.85
C TRP A 65 0.90 4.46 14.55
N THR A 66 -0.10 5.23 14.13
CA THR A 66 0.02 6.12 12.96
C THR A 66 1.11 7.16 13.16
N ALA A 67 1.17 7.80 14.33
CA ALA A 67 2.21 8.78 14.64
C ALA A 67 3.61 8.15 14.57
N ARG A 68 3.78 6.93 15.11
CA ARG A 68 5.06 6.20 15.06
C ARG A 68 5.44 5.73 13.65
N MET A 69 4.48 5.36 12.81
CA MET A 69 4.75 5.00 11.42
C MET A 69 5.20 6.21 10.58
N GLN A 70 4.71 7.41 10.92
CA GLN A 70 5.07 8.67 10.25
C GLN A 70 6.33 9.32 10.83
N ASP A 71 6.81 8.85 11.98
CA ASP A 71 7.98 9.42 12.65
C ASP A 71 9.26 9.14 11.85
N TYR A 72 9.81 10.20 11.25
CA TYR A 72 11.07 10.17 10.52
C TYR A 72 12.25 9.73 11.40
N ALA A 73 12.23 10.00 12.71
CA ALA A 73 13.27 9.55 13.62
C ALA A 73 13.29 8.02 13.77
N LEU A 74 12.15 7.36 13.52
CA LEU A 74 12.05 5.91 13.50
C LEU A 74 12.42 5.30 12.14
N MET A 75 12.70 6.14 11.13
CA MET A 75 13.12 5.72 9.78
C MET A 75 12.16 4.69 9.15
N GLY A 76 10.87 4.80 9.45
CA GLY A 76 9.86 3.86 8.95
C GLY A 76 9.95 2.44 9.53
N ARG A 77 10.76 2.18 10.56
CA ARG A 77 10.92 0.85 11.17
C ARG A 77 9.59 0.23 11.62
N VAL A 78 8.70 1.04 12.21
CA VAL A 78 7.38 0.58 12.64
C VAL A 78 6.49 0.21 11.45
N ALA A 79 6.52 1.00 10.37
CA ALA A 79 5.78 0.69 9.15
C ALA A 79 6.31 -0.59 8.48
N GLN A 80 7.64 -0.77 8.41
CA GLN A 80 8.27 -1.97 7.88
C GLN A 80 7.90 -3.24 8.68
N ALA A 81 7.76 -3.13 10.00
CA ALA A 81 7.32 -4.24 10.85
C ALA A 81 5.81 -4.51 10.74
N PHE A 82 4.98 -3.46 10.61
CA PHE A 82 3.52 -3.58 10.54
C PHE A 82 3.04 -4.27 9.27
N MET A 83 3.59 -3.92 8.11
CA MET A 83 3.13 -4.43 6.81
C MET A 83 3.06 -5.97 6.73
N PRO A 84 4.13 -6.74 7.05
CA PRO A 84 4.04 -8.20 6.99
C PRO A 84 3.06 -8.78 8.02
N LEU A 85 2.93 -8.16 9.20
CA LEU A 85 1.95 -8.58 10.21
C LEU A 85 0.53 -8.41 9.70
N TYR A 86 0.21 -7.23 9.17
CA TYR A 86 -1.11 -6.91 8.62
C TYR A 86 -1.48 -7.81 7.45
N GLN A 87 -0.54 -8.07 6.53
CA GLN A 87 -0.77 -8.99 5.41
C GLN A 87 -1.02 -10.42 5.90
N ALA A 88 -0.27 -10.89 6.90
CA ALA A 88 -0.51 -12.20 7.50
C ALA A 88 -1.89 -12.27 8.19
N SER A 89 -2.29 -11.21 8.89
CA SER A 89 -3.61 -11.11 9.53
C SER A 89 -4.75 -11.09 8.50
N LEU A 90 -4.61 -10.34 7.41
CA LEU A 90 -5.57 -10.34 6.30
C LEU A 90 -5.68 -11.72 5.65
N ALA A 91 -4.56 -12.38 5.36
CA ALA A 91 -4.54 -13.73 4.80
C ALA A 91 -5.22 -14.75 5.72
N ARG A 92 -5.01 -14.64 7.04
CA ARG A 92 -5.69 -15.48 8.04
C ARG A 92 -7.20 -15.26 8.10
N LYS A 93 -7.71 -14.06 7.76
CA LYS A 93 -9.12 -13.70 7.95
C LYS A 93 -9.94 -13.81 6.68
N LYS A 94 -9.45 -13.19 5.62
CA LYS A 94 -10.10 -13.21 4.31
C LYS A 94 -9.84 -14.52 3.56
N GLY A 95 -8.99 -15.37 4.14
CA GLY A 95 -8.46 -16.53 3.46
C GLY A 95 -7.39 -16.14 2.45
N SER A 96 -6.77 -17.16 1.86
CA SER A 96 -5.92 -16.95 0.69
C SER A 96 -6.54 -17.58 -0.53
N VAL A 97 -6.58 -16.83 -1.61
CA VAL A 97 -6.91 -17.34 -2.94
C VAL A 97 -5.60 -17.63 -3.64
N GLN A 98 -5.37 -18.92 -3.92
CA GLN A 98 -4.18 -19.40 -4.61
C GLN A 98 -4.58 -20.04 -5.93
N VAL A 99 -3.74 -19.84 -6.94
CA VAL A 99 -3.85 -20.43 -8.28
C VAL A 99 -2.46 -20.83 -8.73
N SER A 100 -2.36 -21.81 -9.62
CA SER A 100 -1.09 -22.16 -10.26
C SER A 100 -0.59 -21.04 -11.19
N PHE A 101 0.67 -21.10 -11.62
CA PHE A 101 1.22 -20.11 -12.56
C PHE A 101 0.45 -20.14 -13.89
N ASP A 102 0.18 -21.34 -14.41
CA ASP A 102 -0.53 -21.51 -15.66
C ASP A 102 -1.97 -21.01 -15.59
N ASP A 103 -2.65 -21.22 -14.46
CA ASP A 103 -3.97 -20.67 -14.19
C ASP A 103 -3.93 -19.13 -14.12
N PHE A 104 -2.93 -18.56 -13.44
CA PHE A 104 -2.76 -17.11 -13.39
C PHE A 104 -2.55 -16.50 -14.78
N VAL A 105 -1.71 -17.12 -15.62
CA VAL A 105 -1.49 -16.72 -17.02
C VAL A 105 -2.77 -16.82 -17.83
N ALA A 106 -3.55 -17.89 -17.65
CA ALA A 106 -4.84 -18.05 -18.32
C ALA A 106 -5.82 -16.94 -17.92
N MET A 107 -5.95 -16.66 -16.62
CA MET A 107 -6.81 -15.58 -16.10
C MET A 107 -6.39 -14.21 -16.64
N ALA A 108 -5.10 -13.92 -16.68
CA ALA A 108 -4.57 -12.67 -17.23
C ALA A 108 -4.81 -12.55 -18.75
N GLY A 109 -4.73 -13.65 -19.49
CA GLY A 109 -5.10 -13.71 -20.91
C GLY A 109 -6.57 -13.41 -21.17
N VAL A 110 -7.46 -13.97 -20.35
CA VAL A 110 -8.92 -13.69 -20.42
C VAL A 110 -9.20 -12.24 -20.10
N MET A 111 -8.52 -11.68 -19.09
CA MET A 111 -8.62 -10.28 -18.73
C MET A 111 -8.15 -9.35 -19.85
N LYS A 112 -7.07 -9.70 -20.54
CA LYS A 112 -6.61 -8.97 -21.73
C LYS A 112 -7.61 -9.04 -22.89
N ALA A 113 -8.26 -10.19 -23.11
CA ALA A 113 -9.20 -10.37 -24.22
C ALA A 113 -10.60 -9.80 -23.97
N LEU A 114 -11.10 -9.90 -22.74
CA LEU A 114 -12.51 -9.68 -22.39
C LEU A 114 -12.74 -8.59 -21.33
N GLY A 115 -11.67 -8.11 -20.68
CA GLY A 115 -11.74 -7.15 -19.59
C GLY A 115 -11.98 -7.78 -18.20
N TYR A 116 -11.89 -6.93 -17.17
CA TYR A 116 -11.97 -7.33 -15.77
C TYR A 116 -13.34 -7.92 -15.39
N GLU A 117 -14.43 -7.22 -15.72
CA GLU A 117 -15.79 -7.63 -15.31
C GLU A 117 -16.15 -9.04 -15.80
N ARG A 118 -15.89 -9.32 -17.08
CA ARG A 118 -16.17 -10.64 -17.65
C ARG A 118 -15.26 -11.72 -17.05
N THR A 119 -13.99 -11.41 -16.80
CA THR A 119 -13.06 -12.35 -16.16
C THR A 119 -13.51 -12.72 -14.75
N PHE A 120 -13.96 -11.75 -13.96
CA PHE A 120 -14.47 -11.95 -12.60
C PHE A 120 -15.72 -12.84 -12.62
N ALA A 121 -16.65 -12.58 -13.54
CA ALA A 121 -17.82 -13.42 -13.73
C ALA A 121 -17.46 -14.84 -14.20
N THR A 122 -16.52 -14.99 -15.13
CA THR A 122 -16.07 -16.30 -15.67
C THR A 122 -15.48 -17.19 -14.58
N TYR A 123 -14.70 -16.63 -13.66
CA TYR A 123 -13.97 -17.40 -12.65
C TYR A 123 -14.56 -17.34 -11.25
N GLY A 124 -15.69 -16.63 -11.08
CA GLY A 124 -16.35 -16.45 -9.79
C GLY A 124 -15.46 -15.77 -8.74
N ILE A 125 -14.55 -14.90 -9.17
CA ILE A 125 -13.66 -14.13 -8.28
C ILE A 125 -14.10 -12.67 -8.22
N ASP A 126 -13.70 -11.98 -7.15
CA ASP A 126 -13.86 -10.54 -7.03
C ASP A 126 -12.52 -9.80 -7.23
N GLN A 127 -12.57 -8.47 -7.18
CA GLN A 127 -11.39 -7.62 -7.31
C GLN A 127 -10.36 -7.86 -6.18
N GLY A 128 -10.81 -8.22 -4.97
CA GLY A 128 -9.93 -8.52 -3.85
C GLY A 128 -9.12 -9.79 -4.09
N ALA A 129 -9.80 -10.86 -4.50
CA ALA A 129 -9.18 -12.13 -4.89
C ALA A 129 -8.19 -11.93 -6.05
N TRP A 130 -8.54 -11.14 -7.08
CA TRP A 130 -7.62 -10.82 -8.17
C TRP A 130 -6.38 -10.07 -7.68
N THR A 131 -6.56 -9.07 -6.81
CA THR A 131 -5.43 -8.29 -6.26
C THR A 131 -4.49 -9.19 -5.47
N GLN A 132 -5.02 -10.14 -4.69
CA GLN A 132 -4.23 -11.11 -3.95
C GLN A 132 -3.45 -12.06 -4.89
N ILE A 133 -4.13 -12.65 -5.87
CA ILE A 133 -3.53 -13.55 -6.86
C ILE A 133 -2.40 -12.84 -7.63
N SER A 134 -2.70 -11.66 -8.18
CA SER A 134 -1.75 -10.90 -9.00
C SER A 134 -0.56 -10.39 -8.18
N GLY A 135 -0.78 -9.90 -6.97
CA GLY A 135 0.30 -9.48 -6.07
C GLY A 135 1.24 -10.63 -5.71
N HIS A 136 0.70 -11.81 -5.41
CA HIS A 136 1.50 -13.02 -5.16
C HIS A 136 2.38 -13.37 -6.37
N TRP A 137 1.81 -13.47 -7.56
CA TRP A 137 2.56 -13.87 -8.75
C TRP A 137 3.54 -12.80 -9.23
N GLN A 138 3.24 -11.51 -9.07
CA GLN A 138 4.21 -10.44 -9.33
C GLN A 138 5.47 -10.60 -8.47
N GLN A 139 5.29 -10.88 -7.17
CA GLN A 139 6.41 -11.13 -6.27
C GLN A 139 7.20 -12.39 -6.67
N VAL A 140 6.52 -13.49 -6.97
CA VAL A 140 7.17 -14.75 -7.39
C VAL A 140 7.96 -14.57 -8.68
N MET A 141 7.40 -13.86 -9.67
CA MET A 141 8.08 -13.56 -10.93
C MET A 141 9.29 -12.65 -10.74
N MET A 142 9.22 -11.65 -9.86
CA MET A 142 10.37 -10.82 -9.52
C MET A 142 11.51 -11.62 -8.86
N GLN A 143 11.17 -12.61 -8.05
CA GLN A 143 12.16 -13.48 -7.39
C GLN A 143 12.74 -14.54 -8.33
N ASN A 144 11.99 -14.96 -9.36
CA ASN A 144 12.36 -16.05 -10.26
C ASN A 144 12.18 -15.65 -11.74
N PRO A 145 12.87 -14.59 -12.22
CA PRO A 145 12.61 -14.02 -13.55
C PRO A 145 12.96 -14.98 -14.69
N MET A 146 13.99 -15.81 -14.52
CA MET A 146 14.39 -16.81 -15.52
C MET A 146 13.38 -17.94 -15.70
N GLN A 147 12.62 -18.26 -14.64
CA GLN A 147 11.66 -19.37 -14.68
C GLN A 147 10.31 -18.94 -15.26
N TYR A 148 9.83 -17.73 -14.90
CA TYR A 148 8.47 -17.31 -15.22
C TYR A 148 8.39 -16.15 -16.21
N GLY A 149 9.42 -15.31 -16.33
CA GLY A 149 9.36 -14.07 -17.11
C GLY A 149 9.09 -14.28 -18.60
N ALA A 150 9.75 -15.27 -19.21
CA ALA A 150 9.57 -15.59 -20.63
C ALA A 150 8.19 -16.22 -20.92
N ALA A 151 7.70 -17.09 -20.02
CA ALA A 151 6.42 -17.78 -20.19
C ALA A 151 5.22 -16.85 -19.92
N TYR A 152 5.38 -15.85 -19.04
CA TYR A 152 4.29 -14.97 -18.62
C TYR A 152 3.71 -14.14 -19.77
N SER A 153 4.56 -13.35 -20.45
CA SER A 153 4.10 -12.43 -21.50
C SER A 153 3.55 -13.20 -22.71
N GLY A 154 4.30 -14.19 -23.21
CA GLY A 154 3.88 -15.02 -24.35
C GLY A 154 2.62 -15.85 -24.06
N GLY A 155 2.49 -16.40 -22.85
CA GLY A 155 1.31 -17.19 -22.47
C GLY A 155 0.03 -16.35 -22.36
N ILE A 156 0.13 -15.11 -21.87
CA ILE A 156 -1.00 -14.17 -21.85
C ILE A 156 -1.46 -13.84 -23.27
N GLU A 157 -0.52 -13.55 -24.17
CA GLU A 157 -0.84 -13.22 -25.56
C GLU A 157 -1.47 -14.39 -26.29
N GLN A 158 -0.93 -15.59 -26.11
CA GLN A 158 -1.48 -16.80 -26.70
C GLN A 158 -2.91 -17.05 -26.24
N GLU A 159 -3.19 -16.93 -24.94
CA GLU A 159 -4.55 -17.12 -24.41
C GLU A 159 -5.51 -16.02 -24.89
N ALA A 160 -5.06 -14.77 -24.87
CA ALA A 160 -5.89 -13.66 -25.31
C ALA A 160 -6.27 -13.79 -26.78
N MET A 161 -5.32 -14.15 -27.64
CA MET A 161 -5.55 -14.37 -29.06
C MET A 161 -6.52 -15.54 -29.31
N ARG A 162 -6.36 -16.65 -28.57
CA ARG A 162 -7.26 -17.81 -28.66
C ARG A 162 -8.71 -17.42 -28.33
N ILE A 163 -8.90 -16.60 -27.30
CA ILE A 163 -10.24 -16.12 -26.91
C ILE A 163 -10.81 -15.15 -27.94
N GLN A 164 -9.99 -14.24 -28.47
CA GLN A 164 -10.40 -13.33 -29.55
C GLN A 164 -10.80 -14.07 -30.83
N GLN A 165 -10.23 -15.25 -31.10
CA GLN A 165 -10.62 -16.14 -32.19
C GLN A 165 -11.88 -16.99 -31.89
N GLY A 166 -12.58 -16.71 -30.78
CA GLY A 166 -13.80 -17.42 -30.39
C GLY A 166 -13.58 -18.63 -29.49
N GLY A 167 -12.36 -18.86 -28.99
CA GLY A 167 -12.08 -19.91 -28.02
C GLY A 167 -12.69 -19.61 -26.64
N ALA A 168 -13.28 -20.62 -26.00
CA ALA A 168 -13.81 -20.48 -24.63
C ALA A 168 -12.67 -20.34 -23.60
N PRO A 169 -12.77 -19.49 -22.55
CA PRO A 169 -11.78 -19.37 -21.48
C PRO A 169 -11.30 -20.70 -20.92
N ARG A 170 -9.98 -20.84 -20.66
CA ARG A 170 -9.46 -22.06 -20.01
C ARG A 170 -10.03 -22.21 -18.59
N PRO A 171 -10.41 -23.43 -18.18
CA PRO A 171 -10.78 -23.69 -16.80
C PRO A 171 -9.56 -23.49 -15.89
N VAL A 172 -9.79 -22.97 -14.68
CA VAL A 172 -8.73 -22.69 -13.71
C VAL A 172 -9.04 -23.30 -12.36
N SER A 173 -8.01 -23.72 -11.64
CA SER A 173 -8.16 -24.30 -10.31
C SER A 173 -7.89 -23.25 -9.23
N ILE A 174 -8.97 -22.72 -8.65
CA ILE A 174 -8.88 -21.72 -7.59
C ILE A 174 -8.98 -22.40 -6.23
N GLN A 175 -7.88 -22.42 -5.50
CA GLN A 175 -7.84 -22.91 -4.12
C GLN A 175 -8.12 -21.75 -3.18
N ARG A 176 -9.29 -21.78 -2.54
CA ARG A 176 -9.63 -20.86 -1.45
C ARG A 176 -9.31 -21.55 -0.13
N VAL A 177 -8.21 -21.15 0.47
CA VAL A 177 -7.92 -21.52 1.86
C VAL A 177 -8.76 -20.59 2.71
N ALA A 178 -9.88 -21.09 3.24
CA ALA A 178 -10.67 -20.34 4.20
C ALA A 178 -9.77 -19.91 5.36
N GLY A 179 -9.97 -18.69 5.84
CA GLY A 179 -9.29 -18.12 7.00
C GLY A 179 -9.68 -18.84 8.29
N GLY A 180 -9.37 -20.13 8.40
CA GLY A 180 -9.55 -20.90 9.62
C GLY A 180 -8.42 -20.56 10.58
N GLY A 181 -8.75 -20.11 11.79
CA GLY A 181 -7.83 -19.81 12.88
C GLY A 181 -7.09 -21.04 13.44
N GLY A 182 -6.37 -21.77 12.58
CA GLY A 182 -5.43 -22.81 12.97
C GLY A 182 -4.08 -22.20 13.36
N ALA A 183 -3.59 -22.56 14.54
CA ALA A 183 -2.27 -22.18 15.02
C ALA A 183 -1.19 -22.55 13.99
N ALA A 184 -0.29 -21.60 13.71
CA ALA A 184 0.82 -21.81 12.78
C ALA A 184 1.76 -22.92 13.28
N PRO A 185 2.23 -23.85 12.42
CA PRO A 185 3.28 -24.77 12.79
C PRO A 185 4.61 -24.01 12.97
N ALA A 186 5.31 -24.31 14.06
CA ALA A 186 6.61 -23.75 14.38
C ALA A 186 7.63 -24.01 13.24
N GLN A 187 8.27 -22.96 12.75
CA GLN A 187 9.36 -23.05 11.78
C GLN A 187 10.57 -23.75 12.42
N ALA A 188 11.06 -24.80 11.77
CA ALA A 188 12.24 -25.54 12.19
C ALA A 188 13.53 -24.69 12.04
N PRO A 189 14.59 -25.01 12.81
CA PRO A 189 15.84 -24.26 12.81
C PRO A 189 16.55 -24.33 11.44
N GLN A 190 16.96 -23.16 10.94
CA GLN A 190 17.66 -23.02 9.66
C GLN A 190 19.12 -23.49 9.79
N THR A 191 19.58 -24.27 8.81
CA THR A 191 20.95 -24.82 8.77
C THR A 191 21.94 -23.82 8.17
N ALA A 192 23.22 -23.94 8.55
CA ALA A 192 24.29 -23.02 8.15
C ALA A 192 24.50 -22.89 6.63
N ALA A 193 24.08 -23.88 5.83
CA ALA A 193 24.12 -23.82 4.36
C ALA A 193 23.20 -22.72 3.78
N GLN A 194 22.09 -22.40 4.45
CA GLN A 194 21.18 -21.33 4.02
C GLN A 194 21.71 -19.91 4.33
N ALA A 195 22.68 -19.77 5.25
CA ALA A 195 23.24 -18.47 5.59
C ALA A 195 24.15 -17.93 4.48
N GLN A 196 24.86 -18.82 3.78
CA GLN A 196 25.79 -18.42 2.71
C GLN A 196 25.06 -18.00 1.44
N GLN A 197 23.96 -18.68 1.12
CA GLN A 197 23.09 -18.34 -0.01
C GLN A 197 22.31 -17.03 0.19
N ARG A 198 22.05 -16.62 1.45
CA ARG A 198 21.47 -15.31 1.78
C ARG A 198 22.43 -14.15 1.50
N MET A 199 23.73 -14.36 1.69
CA MET A 199 24.73 -13.31 1.46
C MET A 199 24.91 -13.04 -0.04
N GLU A 200 24.86 -14.09 -0.86
CA GLU A 200 24.89 -14.00 -2.32
C GLU A 200 23.60 -13.37 -2.89
N ASN A 201 22.44 -13.75 -2.36
CA ASN A 201 21.16 -13.10 -2.69
C ASN A 201 21.09 -11.63 -2.23
N GLN A 202 21.80 -11.24 -1.16
CA GLN A 202 21.88 -9.84 -0.72
C GLN A 202 22.74 -8.96 -1.64
N MET A 203 23.84 -9.50 -2.20
CA MET A 203 24.68 -8.73 -3.14
C MET A 203 23.99 -8.52 -4.49
N MET A 204 23.21 -9.50 -4.97
CA MET A 204 22.41 -9.35 -6.19
C MET A 204 21.19 -8.44 -5.97
N GLY A 205 20.63 -8.44 -4.76
CA GLY A 205 19.53 -7.55 -4.37
C GLY A 205 19.87 -6.06 -4.45
N ALA A 206 21.12 -5.66 -4.15
CA ALA A 206 21.54 -4.25 -4.23
C ALA A 206 21.57 -3.70 -5.66
N ALA A 207 21.99 -4.50 -6.65
CA ALA A 207 22.01 -4.11 -8.06
C ALA A 207 20.58 -4.07 -8.65
N VAL A 208 19.72 -5.01 -8.24
CA VAL A 208 18.30 -5.03 -8.63
C VAL A 208 17.55 -3.86 -8.00
N GLN A 209 17.87 -3.46 -6.75
CA GLN A 209 17.27 -2.29 -6.09
C GLN A 209 17.54 -0.99 -6.88
N GLN A 210 18.73 -0.83 -7.46
CA GLN A 210 19.05 0.34 -8.31
C GLN A 210 18.25 0.33 -9.62
N ASN A 211 18.06 -0.83 -10.23
CA ASN A 211 17.30 -0.98 -11.47
C ASN A 211 15.78 -0.82 -11.24
N VAL A 212 15.29 -1.29 -10.08
CA VAL A 212 13.91 -1.09 -9.61
C VAL A 212 13.66 0.37 -9.26
N ASN A 213 14.59 1.08 -8.62
CA ASN A 213 14.42 2.52 -8.37
C ASN A 213 14.35 3.32 -9.69
N ALA A 214 15.10 2.93 -10.72
CA ALA A 214 15.00 3.55 -12.06
C ALA A 214 13.66 3.24 -12.74
N HIS A 215 13.15 2.00 -12.63
CA HIS A 215 11.85 1.62 -13.20
C HIS A 215 10.65 2.16 -12.41
N ILE A 216 10.73 2.26 -11.09
CA ILE A 216 9.70 2.91 -10.26
C ILE A 216 9.66 4.40 -10.57
N ALA A 217 10.80 5.09 -10.72
CA ALA A 217 10.81 6.49 -11.13
C ALA A 217 10.16 6.70 -12.52
N ALA A 218 10.42 5.80 -13.48
CA ALA A 218 9.79 5.85 -14.81
C ALA A 218 8.29 5.52 -14.78
N ALA A 219 7.88 4.53 -13.99
CA ALA A 219 6.48 4.15 -13.81
C ALA A 219 5.69 5.23 -13.05
N GLN A 220 6.33 5.91 -12.09
CA GLN A 220 5.72 7.01 -11.34
C GLN A 220 5.59 8.26 -12.22
N ALA A 221 6.53 8.52 -13.13
CA ALA A 221 6.39 9.55 -14.17
C ALA A 221 5.25 9.25 -15.17
N GLN A 222 5.08 7.99 -15.57
CA GLN A 222 3.95 7.57 -16.42
C GLN A 222 2.60 7.61 -15.68
N ALA A 223 2.58 7.22 -14.40
CA ALA A 223 1.40 7.33 -13.56
C ALA A 223 1.00 8.79 -13.36
N GLN A 224 1.96 9.70 -13.16
CA GLN A 224 1.68 11.15 -13.07
C GLN A 224 1.13 11.72 -14.40
N ALA A 225 1.60 11.24 -15.55
CA ALA A 225 1.04 11.62 -16.85
C ALA A 225 -0.40 11.09 -17.06
N ALA A 226 -0.69 9.86 -16.58
CA ALA A 226 -2.03 9.28 -16.61
C ALA A 226 -2.99 9.95 -15.61
N TYR A 227 -2.53 10.31 -14.42
CA TYR A 227 -3.31 11.08 -13.43
C TYR A 227 -3.58 12.51 -13.90
N GLY A 228 -2.66 13.13 -14.64
CA GLY A 228 -2.86 14.44 -15.24
C GLY A 228 -4.00 14.49 -16.27
N GLN A 229 -4.26 13.38 -16.97
CA GLN A 229 -5.39 13.27 -17.91
C GLN A 229 -6.68 12.79 -17.24
N ALA A 230 -6.60 11.94 -16.21
CA ALA A 230 -7.77 11.50 -15.44
C ALA A 230 -8.35 12.61 -14.54
N ALA A 231 -7.52 13.52 -14.04
CA ALA A 231 -7.95 14.67 -13.23
C ALA A 231 -8.74 15.73 -14.02
N GLN A 232 -8.64 15.75 -15.36
CA GLN A 232 -9.39 16.68 -16.20
C GLN A 232 -10.85 16.24 -16.43
N ASN A 233 -11.19 14.96 -16.22
CA ASN A 233 -12.51 14.40 -16.56
C ASN A 233 -13.27 13.73 -15.39
N MET A 234 -12.72 13.69 -14.17
CA MET A 234 -13.37 13.06 -13.00
C MET A 234 -13.58 14.06 -11.85
N GLY A 235 -14.32 15.13 -12.15
CA GLY A 235 -14.93 15.97 -11.12
C GLY A 235 -16.03 15.20 -10.38
N PHE A 236 -15.92 15.13 -9.05
CA PHE A 236 -17.02 15.01 -8.06
C PHE A 236 -17.16 13.72 -7.21
N LEU A 237 -16.53 12.55 -7.46
CA LEU A 237 -16.89 11.31 -6.72
C LEU A 237 -15.76 10.42 -6.16
N GLY A 238 -14.64 10.97 -5.66
CA GLY A 238 -13.47 10.18 -5.23
C GLY A 238 -12.95 10.34 -3.79
N ARG A 239 -13.73 10.86 -2.84
CA ARG A 239 -13.23 11.33 -1.52
C ARG A 239 -13.14 10.28 -0.38
N GLY A 240 -13.32 8.99 -0.65
CA GLY A 240 -13.59 8.00 0.41
C GLY A 240 -12.41 7.23 0.99
N ALA A 241 -11.65 6.48 0.18
CA ALA A 241 -11.08 5.22 0.70
C ALA A 241 -9.60 4.95 0.36
N LEU A 242 -8.84 5.96 -0.07
CA LEU A 242 -7.37 5.91 -0.15
C LEU A 242 -6.70 6.91 0.81
N GLY A 243 -7.49 7.57 1.66
CA GLY A 243 -7.06 8.65 2.55
C GLY A 243 -6.80 8.28 4.01
N VAL A 244 -6.96 7.01 4.42
CA VAL A 244 -6.90 6.64 5.86
C VAL A 244 -5.62 5.91 6.26
N MET A 245 -4.69 5.63 5.34
CA MET A 245 -3.32 5.25 5.70
C MET A 245 -2.31 6.24 5.13
N GLY A 246 -2.07 7.31 5.90
CA GLY A 246 -0.87 8.13 5.80
C GLY A 246 -0.87 9.24 4.74
N MET A 247 -1.72 10.26 4.89
CA MET A 247 -1.58 11.54 4.19
C MET A 247 -2.08 12.68 5.09
N GLY A 248 -1.22 13.14 6.01
CA GLY A 248 -1.46 14.28 6.89
C GLY A 248 -1.49 15.64 6.17
N ALA A 249 -1.99 15.68 4.94
CA ALA A 249 -2.05 16.90 4.15
C ALA A 249 -3.39 17.11 3.42
N ILE A 250 -4.40 16.26 3.69
CA ILE A 250 -5.77 16.45 3.17
C ILE A 250 -6.69 17.07 4.23
N ALA A 251 -6.15 17.55 5.35
CA ALA A 251 -6.96 18.30 6.33
C ALA A 251 -7.41 19.66 5.77
N SER A 252 -6.57 20.31 4.96
CA SER A 252 -6.91 21.55 4.25
C SER A 252 -7.67 21.29 2.93
N GLY A 253 -7.77 20.03 2.50
CA GLY A 253 -8.32 19.65 1.20
C GLY A 253 -7.54 20.22 0.02
N ILE A 254 -6.23 20.44 0.18
CA ILE A 254 -5.27 20.80 -0.87
C ILE A 254 -4.64 19.50 -1.40
N GLY A 255 -4.61 19.29 -2.71
CA GLY A 255 -4.12 18.05 -3.32
C GLY A 255 -3.36 18.28 -4.62
N PRO A 256 -2.57 17.30 -5.11
CA PRO A 256 -1.82 17.40 -6.36
C PRO A 256 -2.72 17.80 -7.53
N GLY A 257 -2.24 18.69 -8.38
CA GLY A 257 -2.94 19.26 -9.53
C GLY A 257 -3.82 20.48 -9.21
N MET A 258 -4.07 20.82 -7.95
CA MET A 258 -4.88 22.00 -7.61
C MET A 258 -4.11 23.31 -7.78
N ALA A 259 -4.81 24.33 -8.27
CA ALA A 259 -4.33 25.70 -8.28
C ALA A 259 -4.41 26.31 -6.86
N VAL A 260 -3.32 26.93 -6.43
CA VAL A 260 -3.16 27.50 -5.09
C VAL A 260 -2.50 28.87 -5.16
N LEU A 261 -2.73 29.67 -4.12
CA LEU A 261 -1.99 30.90 -3.84
C LEU A 261 -1.03 30.65 -2.68
N VAL A 262 0.24 30.95 -2.89
CA VAL A 262 1.28 30.88 -1.87
C VAL A 262 1.54 32.29 -1.34
N GLN A 263 1.37 32.51 -0.04
CA GLN A 263 1.74 33.76 0.63
C GLN A 263 3.21 33.72 1.02
N TRP A 264 4.00 34.69 0.56
CA TRP A 264 5.43 34.80 0.89
C TRP A 264 5.66 35.76 2.07
N SER A 265 6.91 35.82 2.54
CA SER A 265 7.32 36.71 3.65
C SER A 265 7.20 38.20 3.31
N ASP A 266 7.09 38.54 2.03
CA ASP A 266 6.83 39.90 1.53
C ASP A 266 5.33 40.30 1.63
N GLY A 267 4.46 39.37 2.03
CA GLY A 267 3.02 39.56 2.12
C GLY A 267 2.27 39.38 0.80
N ASN A 268 2.97 39.22 -0.32
CA ASN A 268 2.37 38.98 -1.62
C ASN A 268 1.95 37.52 -1.78
N ARG A 269 0.99 37.29 -2.67
CA ARG A 269 0.49 35.95 -3.01
C ARG A 269 0.84 35.59 -4.43
N TYR A 270 1.47 34.44 -4.61
CA TYR A 270 1.93 33.96 -5.91
C TYR A 270 1.12 32.73 -6.33
N PRO A 271 0.55 32.71 -7.54
CA PRO A 271 -0.19 31.56 -8.03
C PRO A 271 0.76 30.40 -8.39
N GLY A 272 0.34 29.18 -8.08
CA GLY A 272 1.05 27.97 -8.46
C GLY A 272 0.13 26.75 -8.50
N SER A 273 0.66 25.62 -8.93
CA SER A 273 -0.04 24.33 -8.92
C SER A 273 0.66 23.37 -7.96
N VAL A 274 -0.15 22.62 -7.19
CA VAL A 274 0.38 21.62 -6.26
C VAL A 274 0.93 20.44 -7.05
N VAL A 275 2.21 20.13 -6.87
CA VAL A 275 2.86 18.94 -7.46
C VAL A 275 2.76 17.75 -6.52
N GLN A 276 3.05 17.99 -5.23
CA GLN A 276 3.10 16.96 -4.21
C GLN A 276 2.75 17.56 -2.86
N VAL A 277 2.22 16.73 -1.95
CA VAL A 277 1.95 17.13 -0.57
C VAL A 277 2.53 16.09 0.38
N GLY A 278 3.21 16.54 1.44
CA GLY A 278 3.86 15.63 2.39
C GLY A 278 4.55 16.37 3.53
N GLY A 279 4.54 15.78 4.73
CA GLY A 279 5.29 16.30 5.88
C GLY A 279 4.87 17.71 6.35
N GLY A 280 3.59 18.09 6.20
CA GLY A 280 3.09 19.42 6.54
C GLY A 280 3.57 20.53 5.59
N GLN A 281 4.11 20.14 4.43
CA GLN A 281 4.55 21.03 3.36
C GLN A 281 3.88 20.64 2.04
N VAL A 282 3.82 21.60 1.13
CA VAL A 282 3.23 21.50 -0.19
C VAL A 282 4.32 21.86 -1.20
N LEU A 283 4.63 20.96 -2.12
CA LEU A 283 5.49 21.26 -3.26
C LEU A 283 4.65 21.96 -4.31
N VAL A 284 4.93 23.24 -4.56
CA VAL A 284 4.19 24.07 -5.50
C VAL A 284 5.07 24.38 -6.71
N ALA A 285 4.56 24.16 -7.92
CA ALA A 285 5.14 24.61 -9.17
C ALA A 285 4.57 25.98 -9.53
N PHE A 286 5.45 26.97 -9.70
CA PHE A 286 5.08 28.33 -10.09
C PHE A 286 5.14 28.51 -11.61
N GLY A 287 4.48 29.54 -12.12
CA GLY A 287 4.45 29.85 -13.56
C GLY A 287 5.82 30.14 -14.20
N ASN A 288 6.84 30.41 -13.39
CA ASN A 288 8.22 30.58 -13.84
C ASN A 288 9.00 29.25 -13.97
N GLY A 289 8.35 28.10 -13.75
CA GLY A 289 8.95 26.78 -13.80
C GLY A 289 9.72 26.36 -12.54
N GLN A 290 9.82 27.22 -11.53
CA GLN A 290 10.42 26.84 -10.25
C GLN A 290 9.44 26.01 -9.43
N GLN A 291 9.99 25.05 -8.67
CA GLN A 291 9.26 24.27 -7.69
C GLN A 291 9.82 24.55 -6.30
N GLN A 292 8.95 24.80 -5.33
CA GLN A 292 9.38 25.05 -3.96
C GLN A 292 8.46 24.37 -2.95
N TRP A 293 9.08 23.79 -1.92
CA TRP A 293 8.35 23.31 -0.75
C TRP A 293 7.94 24.50 0.12
N VAL A 294 6.64 24.62 0.32
CA VAL A 294 6.01 25.70 1.07
C VAL A 294 5.29 25.10 2.28
N PRO A 295 5.37 25.71 3.48
CA PRO A 295 4.58 25.27 4.61
C PRO A 295 3.07 25.30 4.30
N GLU A 296 2.31 24.30 4.75
CA GLU A 296 0.88 24.19 4.43
C GLU A 296 0.08 25.44 4.83
N HIS A 297 0.43 26.08 5.95
CA HIS A 297 -0.24 27.31 6.41
C HIS A 297 -0.02 28.54 5.52
N ALA A 298 0.99 28.51 4.63
CA ALA A 298 1.25 29.58 3.68
C ALA A 298 0.55 29.36 2.33
N VAL A 299 -0.22 28.28 2.19
CA VAL A 299 -0.93 27.91 0.96
C VAL A 299 -2.43 28.05 1.16
N SER A 300 -3.11 28.78 0.27
CA SER A 300 -4.56 28.88 0.23
C SER A 300 -5.11 28.45 -1.13
N LYS A 301 -6.33 27.92 -1.17
CA LYS A 301 -7.01 27.61 -2.44
C LYS A 301 -7.28 28.90 -3.22
N THR A 302 -7.20 28.80 -4.54
CA THR A 302 -7.69 29.86 -5.44
C THR A 302 -9.21 29.85 -5.51
#